data_AF-A0A2V7NCZ1-F1
#
_entry.id   AF-A0A2V7NCZ1-F1
#
_cell.length_a   1.000
_cell.length_b   1.000
_cell.length_c   1.000
_cell.angle_alpha   90.00
_cell.angle_beta   90.00
_cell.angle_gamma   90.00
#
_symmetry.space_group_name_H-M   'P 1'
#
loop_
_entity.id
_entity.type
_entity.pdbx_description
1 polymer ?
#
loop_
_entity_poly.entity_id
_entity_poly.type
_entity_poly.pdbx_seq_one_letter_code
_entity_poly.pdbx_strand_id
1 'polypeptide(L)'
;MLHTVVLATVAVTLQQDAMIAAVHAAAEHEPIEVFGNAKGSVRIRDVRLLDVDGDGSPEAFVWIDPSVRQTPTILVYTYDPRTGPHRILEGLVAGQLRPVSGRFVDDHTMGFGVDLSVDRFDDGLITSAVKNELSLVRYKTFLHTDGRNGFVTFVDLSDRALPRPQTKTCEEFEFSLVEGLAAGTLSGTAGVQYLVALTATDITIYRFHGIRPNGTLDKRVWIQNRPPLVTGLAVTSEGQVELRTRDGSAAPLTAPR
;
A
#
# COMPACT_ATOMS: atom_id res chain seq x y z
N MET A 1 -11.32 22.94 -32.03
CA MET A 1 -10.26 22.28 -31.24
C MET A 1 -10.36 22.60 -29.75
N LEU A 2 -10.51 23.87 -29.31
CA LEU A 2 -10.63 24.19 -27.88
C LEU A 2 -11.81 23.51 -27.14
N HIS A 3 -13.00 23.45 -27.76
CA HIS A 3 -14.20 22.87 -27.12
C HIS A 3 -14.12 21.35 -26.93
N THR A 4 -13.45 20.63 -27.85
CA THR A 4 -13.30 19.17 -27.79
C THR A 4 -12.32 18.74 -26.69
N VAL A 5 -11.27 19.54 -26.45
CA VAL A 5 -10.28 19.25 -25.40
C VAL A 5 -10.89 19.42 -24.02
N VAL A 6 -11.67 20.48 -23.79
CA VAL A 6 -12.31 20.75 -22.48
C VAL A 6 -13.32 19.67 -22.09
N LEU A 7 -14.10 19.16 -23.05
CA LEU A 7 -15.06 18.09 -22.79
C LEU A 7 -14.38 16.75 -22.43
N ALA A 8 -13.23 16.45 -23.06
CA ALA A 8 -12.48 15.24 -22.78
C ALA A 8 -11.86 15.26 -21.38
N THR A 9 -11.28 16.39 -20.93
CA THR A 9 -10.72 16.49 -19.57
C THR A 9 -11.79 16.37 -18.50
N VAL A 10 -12.95 17.01 -18.68
CA VAL A 10 -14.06 16.93 -17.72
C VAL A 10 -14.61 15.50 -17.61
N ALA A 11 -14.68 14.77 -18.72
CA ALA A 11 -15.13 13.38 -18.71
C ALA A 11 -14.16 12.45 -17.96
N VAL A 12 -12.85 12.63 -18.17
CA VAL A 12 -11.81 11.86 -17.46
C VAL A 12 -11.84 12.13 -15.96
N THR A 13 -11.94 13.40 -15.54
CA THR A 13 -12.00 13.73 -14.10
C THR A 13 -13.26 13.15 -13.45
N LEU A 14 -14.42 13.23 -14.10
CA LEU A 14 -15.67 12.66 -13.56
C LEU A 14 -15.60 11.14 -13.44
N GLN A 15 -14.97 10.46 -14.38
CA GLN A 15 -14.76 9.01 -14.32
C GLN A 15 -13.82 8.62 -13.17
N GLN A 16 -12.74 9.37 -12.96
CA GLN A 16 -11.80 9.16 -11.86
C GLN A 16 -12.45 9.41 -10.50
N ASP A 17 -13.24 10.48 -10.36
CA ASP A 17 -13.97 10.78 -9.12
C ASP A 17 -14.98 9.67 -8.79
N ALA A 18 -15.70 9.15 -9.79
CA ALA A 18 -16.63 8.05 -9.61
C ALA A 18 -15.91 6.75 -9.19
N MET A 19 -14.77 6.44 -9.81
CA MET A 19 -13.92 5.31 -9.41
C MET A 19 -13.44 5.46 -7.96
N ILE A 20 -12.91 6.62 -7.58
CA ILE A 20 -12.45 6.89 -6.21
C ILE A 20 -13.60 6.68 -5.22
N ALA A 21 -14.77 7.22 -5.50
CA ALA A 21 -15.94 7.07 -4.63
C ALA A 21 -16.38 5.60 -4.49
N ALA A 22 -16.39 4.85 -5.61
CA ALA A 22 -16.76 3.44 -5.60
C ALA A 22 -15.76 2.58 -4.83
N VAL A 23 -14.46 2.78 -5.06
CA VAL A 23 -13.39 2.07 -4.35
C VAL A 23 -13.41 2.41 -2.86
N HIS A 24 -13.59 3.68 -2.50
CA HIS A 24 -13.70 4.11 -1.12
C HIS A 24 -14.87 3.40 -0.41
N ALA A 25 -16.04 3.39 -1.05
CA ALA A 25 -17.21 2.70 -0.50
C ALA A 25 -16.97 1.19 -0.37
N ALA A 26 -16.34 0.54 -1.35
CA ALA A 26 -16.00 -0.88 -1.25
C ALA A 26 -15.06 -1.16 -0.08
N ALA A 27 -13.96 -0.41 0.02
CA ALA A 27 -12.96 -0.58 1.07
C ALA A 27 -13.52 -0.35 2.49
N GLU A 28 -14.47 0.59 2.67
CA GLU A 28 -15.13 0.82 3.96
C GLU A 28 -16.01 -0.35 4.42
N HIS A 29 -16.54 -1.14 3.49
CA HIS A 29 -17.42 -2.28 3.80
C HIS A 29 -16.68 -3.62 3.86
N GLU A 30 -15.41 -3.68 3.41
CA GLU A 30 -14.63 -4.90 3.49
C GLU A 30 -14.29 -5.28 4.95
N PRO A 31 -14.30 -6.58 5.30
CA PRO A 31 -14.01 -7.06 6.65
C PRO A 31 -12.50 -7.13 6.95
N ILE A 32 -11.77 -6.03 6.72
CA ILE A 32 -10.29 -6.00 6.69
C ILE A 32 -9.62 -6.46 7.99
N GLU A 33 -10.26 -6.24 9.15
CA GLU A 33 -9.72 -6.64 10.46
C GLU A 33 -10.74 -7.42 11.30
N VAL A 34 -11.57 -8.27 10.68
CA VAL A 34 -12.52 -9.11 11.39
C VAL A 34 -11.84 -10.37 11.92
N PHE A 35 -11.64 -10.46 13.23
CA PHE A 35 -11.05 -11.64 13.89
C PHE A 35 -12.08 -12.32 14.79
N GLY A 36 -12.45 -13.57 14.46
CA GLY A 36 -13.51 -14.29 15.17
C GLY A 36 -14.84 -13.52 15.16
N ASN A 37 -15.35 -13.18 16.34
CA ASN A 37 -16.60 -12.41 16.50
C ASN A 37 -16.37 -10.88 16.54
N ALA A 38 -15.12 -10.41 16.51
CA ALA A 38 -14.82 -8.99 16.54
C ALA A 38 -15.13 -8.37 15.17
N LYS A 39 -15.95 -7.31 15.15
CA LYS A 39 -16.08 -6.46 13.96
C LYS A 39 -14.84 -5.59 13.87
N GLY A 40 -14.17 -5.60 12.72
CA GLY A 40 -13.03 -4.73 12.44
C GLY A 40 -13.17 -4.08 11.08
N SER A 41 -13.46 -2.79 11.09
CA SER A 41 -13.38 -1.90 9.93
C SER A 41 -12.15 -1.01 10.08
N VAL A 42 -11.55 -0.62 8.96
CA VAL A 42 -10.45 0.34 8.96
C VAL A 42 -10.95 1.70 8.49
N ARG A 43 -10.29 2.77 8.95
CA ARG A 43 -10.57 4.11 8.44
C ARG A 43 -9.83 4.33 7.13
N ILE A 44 -10.54 4.75 6.09
CA ILE A 44 -9.92 5.20 4.84
C ILE A 44 -9.45 6.66 5.00
N ARG A 45 -8.24 6.95 4.56
CA ARG A 45 -7.62 8.28 4.67
C ARG A 45 -7.55 9.00 3.33
N ASP A 46 -7.18 8.28 2.29
CA ASP A 46 -7.00 8.83 0.95
C ASP A 46 -7.04 7.71 -0.09
N VAL A 47 -7.33 8.06 -1.34
CA VAL A 47 -7.30 7.16 -2.49
C VAL A 47 -6.49 7.83 -3.59
N ARG A 48 -5.44 7.15 -4.07
CA ARG A 48 -4.60 7.63 -5.17
C ARG A 48 -4.74 6.72 -6.37
N LEU A 49 -4.95 7.31 -7.54
CA LEU A 49 -5.03 6.59 -8.80
C LEU A 49 -3.66 6.56 -9.46
N LEU A 50 -3.27 5.39 -9.95
CA LEU A 50 -2.02 5.19 -10.68
C LEU A 50 -2.17 3.98 -11.60
N ASP A 51 -1.96 4.18 -12.90
CA ASP A 51 -1.90 3.10 -13.89
C ASP A 51 -0.53 2.39 -13.78
N VAL A 52 -0.54 1.16 -13.26
CA VAL A 52 0.70 0.42 -12.97
C VAL A 52 1.14 -0.54 -14.06
N ASP A 53 0.28 -0.89 -15.00
CA ASP A 53 0.57 -1.81 -16.10
C ASP A 53 0.51 -1.15 -17.50
N GLY A 54 0.06 0.10 -17.57
CA GLY A 54 0.04 0.94 -18.77
C GLY A 54 -1.15 0.68 -19.68
N ASP A 55 -2.22 0.05 -19.18
CA ASP A 55 -3.41 -0.27 -19.98
C ASP A 55 -4.40 0.91 -20.13
N GLY A 56 -4.15 2.03 -19.44
CA GLY A 56 -4.98 3.23 -19.45
C GLY A 56 -6.13 3.23 -18.43
N SER A 57 -6.29 2.17 -17.64
CA SER A 57 -7.22 2.02 -16.51
C SER A 57 -6.43 2.07 -15.21
N PRO A 58 -6.48 3.15 -14.43
CA PRO A 58 -5.64 3.24 -13.24
C PRO A 58 -6.08 2.28 -12.14
N GLU A 59 -5.13 1.78 -11.36
CA GLU A 59 -5.38 1.14 -10.07
C GLU A 59 -5.60 2.20 -8.98
N ALA A 60 -6.44 1.87 -8.01
CA ALA A 60 -6.66 2.69 -6.83
C ALA A 60 -5.87 2.17 -5.62
N PHE A 61 -5.00 3.02 -5.09
CA PHE A 61 -4.21 2.81 -3.89
C PHE A 61 -4.91 3.49 -2.71
N VAL A 62 -5.46 2.67 -1.82
CA VAL A 62 -6.30 3.10 -0.70
C VAL A 62 -5.48 3.10 0.58
N TRP A 63 -5.13 4.27 1.08
CA TRP A 63 -4.46 4.41 2.37
C TRP A 63 -5.48 4.22 3.49
N ILE A 64 -5.18 3.26 4.37
CA ILE A 64 -5.98 2.92 5.54
C ILE A 64 -5.21 3.13 6.85
N ASP A 65 -5.96 3.36 7.94
CA ASP A 65 -5.44 3.28 9.31
C ASP A 65 -5.84 1.94 9.93
N PRO A 66 -4.93 0.94 9.92
CA PRO A 66 -5.19 -0.32 10.58
C PRO A 66 -5.10 -0.21 12.11
N SER A 67 -5.74 -1.14 12.80
CA SER A 67 -5.59 -1.33 14.25
C SER A 67 -4.76 -2.56 14.62
N VAL A 68 -4.52 -3.48 13.67
CA VAL A 68 -3.77 -4.72 13.86
C VAL A 68 -2.40 -4.64 13.18
N ARG A 69 -1.35 -5.16 13.85
CA ARG A 69 0.05 -5.00 13.43
C ARG A 69 0.36 -5.50 12.03
N GLN A 70 -0.26 -6.61 11.62
CA GLN A 70 0.05 -7.30 10.36
C GLN A 70 -0.92 -6.92 9.23
N THR A 71 -1.79 -5.94 9.44
CA THR A 71 -2.63 -5.36 8.38
C THR A 71 -1.81 -4.38 7.54
N PRO A 72 -1.78 -4.49 6.20
CA PRO A 72 -1.11 -3.51 5.35
C PRO A 72 -1.69 -2.11 5.55
N THR A 73 -0.91 -1.06 5.26
CA THR A 73 -1.36 0.33 5.41
C THR A 73 -1.92 0.91 4.10
N ILE A 74 -1.71 0.23 2.99
CA ILE A 74 -2.24 0.60 1.67
C ILE A 74 -2.81 -0.65 1.00
N LEU A 75 -4.09 -0.61 0.64
CA LEU A 75 -4.76 -1.62 -0.18
C LEU A 75 -4.75 -1.19 -1.65
N VAL A 76 -4.85 -2.13 -2.58
CA VAL A 76 -4.86 -1.84 -4.01
C VAL A 76 -6.08 -2.48 -4.66
N TYR A 77 -6.74 -1.72 -5.53
CA TYR A 77 -7.95 -2.15 -6.25
C TYR A 77 -7.80 -1.87 -7.75
N THR A 78 -8.26 -2.81 -8.56
CA THR A 78 -8.64 -2.51 -9.95
C THR A 78 -10.10 -2.06 -9.98
N TYR A 79 -10.52 -1.42 -11.08
CA TYR A 79 -11.91 -1.00 -11.25
C TYR A 79 -12.40 -1.30 -12.66
N ASP A 80 -13.47 -2.08 -12.75
CA ASP A 80 -14.18 -2.32 -13.99
C ASP A 80 -15.57 -1.65 -13.93
N PRO A 81 -15.95 -0.81 -14.90
CA PRO A 81 -17.23 -0.09 -14.84
C PRO A 81 -18.49 -0.96 -14.80
N ARG A 82 -18.40 -2.26 -15.17
CA ARG A 82 -19.54 -3.18 -15.19
C ARG A 82 -19.65 -3.98 -13.90
N THR A 83 -18.53 -4.33 -13.30
CA THR A 83 -18.45 -5.24 -12.15
C THR A 83 -17.99 -4.56 -10.86
N GLY A 84 -17.49 -3.32 -10.94
CA GLY A 84 -17.10 -2.49 -9.81
C GLY A 84 -15.62 -2.65 -9.41
N PRO A 85 -15.28 -2.19 -8.20
CA PRO A 85 -13.95 -2.37 -7.61
C PRO A 85 -13.63 -3.84 -7.33
N HIS A 86 -12.41 -4.27 -7.62
CA HIS A 86 -11.88 -5.58 -7.24
C HIS A 86 -10.55 -5.42 -6.53
N ARG A 87 -10.44 -5.99 -5.32
CA ARG A 87 -9.20 -5.90 -4.55
C ARG A 87 -8.11 -6.78 -5.17
N ILE A 88 -6.93 -6.20 -5.36
CA ILE A 88 -5.71 -6.92 -5.69
C ILE A 88 -5.23 -7.66 -4.43
N LEU A 89 -4.69 -8.87 -4.59
CA LEU A 89 -4.27 -9.70 -3.47
C LEU A 89 -3.19 -9.02 -2.61
N GLU A 90 -2.23 -8.36 -3.25
CA GLU A 90 -1.12 -7.74 -2.53
C GLU A 90 -1.45 -6.33 -1.99
N GLY A 91 -1.24 -6.14 -0.68
CA GLY A 91 -1.20 -4.84 -0.02
C GLY A 91 0.22 -4.31 0.15
N LEU A 92 0.36 -3.01 0.43
CA LEU A 92 1.66 -2.35 0.61
C LEU A 92 1.85 -1.85 2.05
N VAL A 93 3.11 -1.86 2.48
CA VAL A 93 3.56 -1.29 3.76
C VAL A 93 4.69 -0.31 3.49
N ALA A 94 4.43 0.95 3.85
CA ALA A 94 5.41 2.02 3.76
C ALA A 94 6.39 2.01 4.94
N GLY A 95 7.61 2.45 4.68
CA GLY A 95 8.65 2.72 5.66
C GLY A 95 9.38 1.46 6.13
N GLN A 96 10.30 1.69 7.06
CA GLN A 96 10.97 0.61 7.78
C GLN A 96 10.03 0.00 8.82
N LEU A 97 10.34 -1.23 9.24
CA LEU A 97 9.74 -1.84 10.41
C LEU A 97 10.16 -1.05 11.66
N ARG A 98 9.20 -0.78 12.55
CA ARG A 98 9.41 0.05 13.75
C ARG A 98 9.33 -0.80 15.00
N PRO A 99 10.06 -0.47 16.08
CA PRO A 99 9.81 -1.10 17.37
C PRO A 99 8.33 -0.95 17.77
N VAL A 100 7.77 -1.97 18.41
CA VAL A 100 6.40 -1.94 18.91
C VAL A 100 6.20 -0.75 19.85
N SER A 101 5.18 0.05 19.58
CA SER A 101 4.82 1.20 20.44
C SER A 101 3.62 0.92 21.34
N GLY A 102 2.97 -0.24 21.19
CA GLY A 102 1.78 -0.64 21.96
C GLY A 102 0.45 -0.10 21.41
N ARG A 103 0.50 0.61 20.28
CA ARG A 103 -0.65 1.21 19.60
C ARG A 103 -1.54 0.22 18.83
N PHE A 104 -0.97 -0.90 18.39
CA PHE A 104 -1.62 -1.86 17.51
C PHE A 104 -1.84 -3.16 18.26
N VAL A 105 -2.97 -3.79 17.97
CA VAL A 105 -3.30 -5.13 18.45
C VAL A 105 -2.42 -6.15 17.75
N ASP A 106 -1.94 -7.11 18.52
CA ASP A 106 -1.13 -8.24 18.05
C ASP A 106 -2.05 -9.44 17.82
N ASP A 107 -2.14 -9.92 16.59
CA ASP A 107 -2.99 -11.07 16.23
C ASP A 107 -2.52 -12.39 16.83
N HIS A 108 -1.26 -12.51 17.24
CA HIS A 108 -0.80 -13.62 18.08
C HIS A 108 -1.53 -13.65 19.42
N THR A 109 -1.73 -12.49 20.04
CA THR A 109 -2.42 -12.40 21.34
C THR A 109 -3.92 -12.68 21.22
N MET A 110 -4.47 -12.54 20.01
CA MET A 110 -5.85 -12.93 19.69
C MET A 110 -5.98 -14.43 19.34
N GLY A 111 -4.85 -15.15 19.17
CA GLY A 111 -4.83 -16.55 18.77
C GLY A 111 -5.08 -16.79 17.28
N PHE A 112 -4.93 -15.76 16.45
CA PHE A 112 -5.15 -15.84 15.00
C PHE A 112 -3.85 -15.72 14.19
N GLY A 113 -2.80 -15.17 14.77
CA GLY A 113 -1.48 -15.01 14.13
C GLY A 113 -0.55 -16.19 14.41
N VAL A 114 0.21 -16.59 13.39
CA VAL A 114 1.26 -17.61 13.48
C VAL A 114 2.48 -17.19 12.65
N ASP A 115 3.65 -17.20 13.28
CA ASP A 115 4.93 -17.03 12.59
C ASP A 115 5.54 -18.40 12.20
N LEU A 116 6.00 -18.51 10.96
CA LEU A 116 6.46 -19.74 10.33
C LEU A 116 7.86 -19.54 9.73
N SER A 117 8.76 -20.50 9.98
CA SER A 117 10.01 -20.60 9.21
C SER A 117 9.78 -21.46 7.98
N VAL A 118 10.18 -20.96 6.81
CA VAL A 118 10.10 -21.70 5.54
C VAL A 118 11.47 -21.78 4.89
N ASP A 119 11.83 -22.95 4.37
CA ASP A 119 13.12 -23.16 3.68
C ASP A 119 13.16 -22.48 2.31
N ARG A 120 11.99 -22.38 1.66
CA ARG A 120 11.81 -21.73 0.36
C ARG A 120 10.46 -21.04 0.32
N PHE A 121 10.44 -19.87 -0.32
CA PHE A 121 9.21 -19.17 -0.67
C PHE A 121 8.99 -19.19 -2.19
N ASP A 122 7.78 -19.51 -2.62
CA ASP A 122 7.32 -19.44 -4.01
C ASP A 122 5.82 -19.13 -4.10
N ASP A 123 5.33 -18.90 -5.31
CA ASP A 123 3.93 -18.58 -5.59
C ASP A 123 2.94 -19.69 -5.18
N GLY A 124 3.42 -20.93 -5.01
CA GLY A 124 2.62 -22.05 -4.51
C GLY A 124 2.19 -21.85 -3.07
N LEU A 125 3.05 -21.26 -2.22
CA LEU A 125 2.69 -20.90 -0.84
C LEU A 125 1.61 -19.83 -0.79
N ILE A 126 1.71 -18.80 -1.65
CA ILE A 126 0.69 -17.75 -1.76
C ILE A 126 -0.64 -18.37 -2.17
N THR A 127 -0.64 -19.19 -3.23
CA THR A 127 -1.83 -19.88 -3.73
C THR A 127 -2.46 -20.77 -2.66
N SER A 128 -1.63 -21.48 -1.90
CA SER A 128 -2.10 -22.34 -0.81
C SER A 128 -2.74 -21.53 0.32
N ALA A 129 -2.14 -20.42 0.74
CA ALA A 129 -2.72 -19.58 1.79
C ALA A 129 -4.05 -18.99 1.35
N VAL A 130 -4.15 -18.45 0.12
CA VAL A 130 -5.40 -17.93 -0.42
C VAL A 130 -6.49 -19.00 -0.45
N LYS A 131 -6.17 -20.22 -0.90
CA LYS A 131 -7.11 -21.34 -0.93
C LYS A 131 -7.61 -21.74 0.47
N ASN A 132 -6.82 -21.51 1.50
CA ASN A 132 -7.16 -21.80 2.89
C ASN A 132 -7.62 -20.54 3.65
N GLU A 133 -7.93 -19.45 2.95
CA GLU A 133 -8.41 -18.19 3.52
C GLU A 133 -7.46 -17.57 4.55
N LEU A 134 -6.15 -17.72 4.32
CA LEU A 134 -5.11 -17.18 5.18
C LEU A 134 -4.44 -15.96 4.56
N SER A 135 -4.31 -14.89 5.35
CA SER A 135 -3.45 -13.76 5.01
C SER A 135 -1.97 -14.13 5.23
N LEU A 136 -1.08 -13.54 4.45
CA LEU A 136 0.35 -13.77 4.52
C LEU A 136 1.14 -12.47 4.52
N VAL A 137 2.12 -12.37 5.41
CA VAL A 137 3.21 -11.38 5.31
C VAL A 137 4.52 -12.13 5.18
N ARG A 138 5.26 -11.83 4.12
CA ARG A 138 6.60 -12.38 3.90
C ARG A 138 7.65 -11.43 4.45
N TYR A 139 8.42 -11.89 5.41
CA TYR A 139 9.63 -11.21 5.89
C TYR A 139 10.88 -11.84 5.27
N LYS A 140 12.03 -11.21 5.53
CA LYS A 140 13.32 -11.67 5.01
C LYS A 140 13.71 -13.08 5.47
N THR A 141 13.29 -13.49 6.66
CA THR A 141 13.74 -14.74 7.31
C THR A 141 12.60 -15.67 7.75
N PHE A 142 11.34 -15.21 7.67
CA PHE A 142 10.17 -15.96 8.12
C PHE A 142 8.90 -15.44 7.42
N LEU A 143 7.78 -16.14 7.61
CA LEU A 143 6.45 -15.71 7.20
C LEU A 143 5.58 -15.48 8.43
N HIS A 144 4.70 -14.51 8.37
CA HIS A 144 3.55 -14.42 9.25
C HIS A 144 2.31 -14.84 8.49
N THR A 145 1.39 -15.54 9.16
CA THR A 145 0.06 -15.82 8.63
C THR A 145 -1.00 -15.58 9.68
N ASP A 146 -2.15 -15.08 9.26
CA ASP A 146 -3.31 -14.93 10.12
C ASP A 146 -4.62 -15.37 9.43
N GLY A 147 -5.55 -15.85 10.25
CA GLY A 147 -6.87 -16.32 9.83
C GLY A 147 -8.00 -15.33 10.12
N ARG A 148 -7.88 -14.09 9.62
CA ARG A 148 -8.98 -13.12 9.71
C ARG A 148 -10.11 -13.42 8.72
N ASN A 149 -11.35 -13.17 9.13
CA ASN A 149 -12.55 -13.59 8.42
C ASN A 149 -12.85 -12.67 7.23
N GLY A 150 -13.03 -13.28 6.04
CA GLY A 150 -13.51 -12.58 4.85
C GLY A 150 -12.49 -11.63 4.21
N PHE A 151 -11.26 -11.60 4.69
CA PHE A 151 -10.18 -10.82 4.12
C PHE A 151 -8.90 -11.65 4.00
N VAL A 152 -8.40 -11.78 2.77
CA VAL A 152 -7.17 -12.48 2.43
C VAL A 152 -6.25 -11.50 1.73
N THR A 153 -5.05 -11.30 2.27
CA THR A 153 -4.03 -10.43 1.67
C THR A 153 -2.67 -11.10 1.63
N PHE A 154 -1.82 -10.60 0.74
CA PHE A 154 -0.38 -10.86 0.75
C PHE A 154 0.37 -9.55 0.94
N VAL A 155 1.49 -9.57 1.66
CA VAL A 155 2.42 -8.45 1.76
C VAL A 155 3.85 -8.98 1.62
N ASP A 156 4.62 -8.50 0.64
CA ASP A 156 6.05 -8.82 0.54
C ASP A 156 6.92 -7.73 1.19
N LEU A 157 7.58 -8.10 2.30
CA LEU A 157 8.57 -7.30 3.04
C LEU A 157 9.93 -8.00 3.10
N SER A 158 10.21 -8.91 2.16
CA SER A 158 11.48 -9.62 2.09
C SER A 158 12.68 -8.71 1.84
N ASP A 159 12.44 -7.49 1.35
CA ASP A 159 13.42 -6.43 1.14
C ASP A 159 13.68 -5.56 2.41
N ARG A 160 12.85 -5.67 3.45
CA ARG A 160 12.96 -4.87 4.68
C ARG A 160 14.04 -5.40 5.61
N ALA A 161 14.74 -4.48 6.28
CA ALA A 161 15.63 -4.83 7.38
C ALA A 161 14.80 -5.25 8.60
N LEU A 162 15.16 -6.37 9.21
CA LEU A 162 14.61 -6.79 10.49
C LEU A 162 15.39 -6.13 11.64
N PRO A 163 14.78 -5.99 12.84
CA PRO A 163 15.48 -5.44 14.01
C PRO A 163 16.80 -6.14 14.30
N ARG A 164 16.85 -7.46 14.11
CA ARG A 164 18.05 -8.29 14.17
C ARG A 164 18.09 -9.25 12.98
N PRO A 165 19.27 -9.62 12.44
CA PRO A 165 19.36 -10.55 11.31
C PRO A 165 18.76 -11.93 11.57
N GLN A 166 18.66 -12.34 12.84
CA GLN A 166 18.13 -13.64 13.26
C GLN A 166 16.68 -13.58 13.73
N THR A 167 15.99 -12.44 13.60
CA THR A 167 14.57 -12.33 13.96
C THR A 167 13.74 -13.36 13.18
N LYS A 168 12.87 -14.09 13.88
CA LYS A 168 11.99 -15.13 13.31
C LYS A 168 10.51 -14.95 13.62
N THR A 169 10.18 -13.89 14.36
CA THR A 169 8.82 -13.55 14.78
C THR A 169 8.59 -12.07 14.55
N CYS A 170 7.32 -11.67 14.42
CA CYS A 170 6.95 -10.26 14.28
C CYS A 170 6.67 -9.55 15.62
N GLU A 171 6.93 -10.21 16.76
CA GLU A 171 6.62 -9.73 18.11
C GLU A 171 7.31 -8.40 18.46
N GLU A 172 8.50 -8.14 17.89
CA GLU A 172 9.35 -7.01 18.28
C GLU A 172 9.14 -5.76 17.42
N PHE A 173 8.28 -5.82 16.40
CA PHE A 173 8.09 -4.70 15.49
C PHE A 173 6.66 -4.54 14.98
N GLU A 174 6.40 -3.38 14.39
CA GLU A 174 5.14 -3.00 13.78
C GLU A 174 5.36 -2.22 12.48
N PHE A 175 4.32 -2.10 11.67
CA PHE A 175 4.35 -1.28 10.46
C PHE A 175 4.30 0.21 10.78
N SER A 176 5.02 1.00 9.99
CA SER A 176 4.95 2.46 10.10
C SER A 176 3.58 2.96 9.64
N LEU A 177 3.05 3.98 10.33
CA LEU A 177 1.94 4.74 9.79
C LEU A 177 2.37 5.54 8.57
N VAL A 178 1.45 5.59 7.61
CA VAL A 178 1.48 6.57 6.55
C VAL A 178 0.93 7.90 7.12
N GLU A 179 1.56 9.00 6.74
CA GLU A 179 1.14 10.38 7.03
C GLU A 179 0.79 11.14 5.74
N GLY A 180 1.14 10.59 4.57
CA GLY A 180 0.77 11.13 3.28
C GLY A 180 1.01 10.11 2.16
N LEU A 181 0.12 10.12 1.18
CA LEU A 181 0.21 9.31 -0.03
C LEU A 181 0.04 10.21 -1.25
N ALA A 182 0.90 10.04 -2.25
CA ALA A 182 0.83 10.75 -3.52
C ALA A 182 1.20 9.81 -4.68
N ALA A 183 0.61 10.04 -5.84
CA ALA A 183 0.98 9.39 -7.09
C ALA A 183 1.37 10.46 -8.11
N GLY A 184 2.40 10.19 -8.90
CA GLY A 184 2.89 11.14 -9.90
C GLY A 184 4.30 10.82 -10.40
N THR A 185 4.84 11.72 -11.22
CA THR A 185 6.24 11.65 -11.65
C THR A 185 7.17 12.21 -10.58
N LEU A 186 8.44 11.80 -10.60
CA LEU A 186 9.50 12.39 -9.77
C LEU A 186 10.40 13.33 -10.58
N SER A 187 11.15 14.17 -9.88
CA SER A 187 12.11 15.07 -10.51
C SER A 187 13.18 14.29 -11.28
N GLY A 188 13.39 14.68 -12.54
CA GLY A 188 14.34 14.03 -13.45
C GLY A 188 13.83 12.75 -14.12
N THR A 189 12.58 12.33 -13.89
CA THR A 189 12.02 11.08 -14.46
C THR A 189 10.74 11.34 -15.24
N ALA A 190 10.84 12.09 -16.32
CA ALA A 190 9.71 12.33 -17.22
C ALA A 190 9.14 10.99 -17.72
N GLY A 191 7.82 10.85 -17.67
CA GLY A 191 7.10 9.67 -18.18
C GLY A 191 7.15 8.43 -17.30
N VAL A 192 7.79 8.48 -16.13
CA VAL A 192 7.75 7.37 -15.15
C VAL A 192 6.92 7.78 -13.95
N GLN A 193 5.89 7.01 -13.67
CA GLN A 193 5.00 7.23 -12.54
C GLN A 193 5.44 6.43 -11.31
N TYR A 194 5.20 7.01 -10.14
CA TYR A 194 5.55 6.45 -8.85
C TYR A 194 4.39 6.64 -7.88
N LEU A 195 4.28 5.70 -6.93
CA LEU A 195 3.54 5.93 -5.69
C LEU A 195 4.54 6.31 -4.61
N VAL A 196 4.25 7.36 -3.86
CA VAL A 196 5.09 7.86 -2.77
C VAL A 196 4.29 7.86 -1.50
N ALA A 197 4.80 7.16 -0.48
CA ALA A 197 4.23 7.15 0.86
C ALA A 197 5.21 7.79 1.84
N LEU A 198 4.72 8.74 2.64
CA LEU A 198 5.45 9.39 3.70
C LEU A 198 5.06 8.76 5.04
N THR A 199 6.04 8.46 5.88
CA THR A 199 5.84 8.06 7.28
C THR A 199 6.52 9.08 8.20
N ALA A 200 6.41 8.89 9.52
CA ALA A 200 7.09 9.75 10.48
C ALA A 200 8.61 9.85 10.24
N THR A 201 9.25 8.78 9.76
CA THR A 201 10.71 8.70 9.59
C THR A 201 11.18 8.46 8.17
N ASP A 202 10.31 8.02 7.27
CA ASP A 202 10.71 7.51 5.96
C ASP A 202 9.90 8.13 4.82
N ILE A 203 10.50 8.15 3.64
CA ILE A 203 9.84 8.29 2.35
C ILE A 203 10.00 6.95 1.64
N THR A 204 8.88 6.32 1.28
CA THR A 204 8.86 5.09 0.48
C THR A 204 8.41 5.41 -0.93
N ILE A 205 9.19 4.99 -1.91
CA ILE A 205 8.94 5.20 -3.33
C ILE A 205 8.72 3.84 -3.95
N TYR A 206 7.57 3.67 -4.60
CA TYR A 206 7.23 2.47 -5.34
C TYR A 206 7.24 2.77 -6.84
N ARG A 207 7.87 1.88 -7.60
CA ARG A 207 7.73 1.82 -9.06
C ARG A 207 7.17 0.46 -9.43
N PHE A 208 6.09 0.46 -10.18
CA PHE A 208 5.43 -0.74 -10.64
C PHE A 208 5.77 -1.04 -12.10
N HIS A 209 5.72 -2.30 -12.47
CA HIS A 209 5.89 -2.81 -13.84
C HIS A 209 4.67 -3.63 -14.29
N GLY A 210 3.66 -3.77 -13.43
CA GLY A 210 2.39 -4.39 -13.72
C GLY A 210 1.88 -5.29 -12.59
N ILE A 211 0.76 -5.94 -12.86
CA ILE A 211 0.11 -6.91 -11.98
C ILE A 211 0.43 -8.32 -12.48
N ARG A 212 0.90 -9.19 -11.58
CA ARG A 212 1.20 -10.59 -11.90
C ARG A 212 -0.08 -11.42 -11.95
N PRO A 213 -0.11 -12.54 -12.69
CA PRO A 213 -1.29 -13.40 -12.80
C PRO A 213 -1.85 -13.94 -11.48
N ASN A 214 -1.02 -14.03 -10.43
CA ASN A 214 -1.43 -14.46 -9.09
C ASN A 214 -2.02 -13.32 -8.23
N GLY A 215 -2.20 -12.12 -8.81
CA GLY A 215 -2.74 -10.96 -8.10
C GLY A 215 -1.72 -10.21 -7.24
N THR A 216 -0.42 -10.50 -7.38
CA THR A 216 0.65 -9.72 -6.72
C THR A 216 1.20 -8.63 -7.65
N LEU A 217 1.92 -7.66 -7.09
CA LEU A 217 2.44 -6.51 -7.82
C LEU A 217 3.91 -6.75 -8.21
N ASP A 218 4.23 -6.56 -9.49
CA ASP A 218 5.63 -6.49 -9.92
C ASP A 218 6.18 -5.09 -9.66
N LYS A 219 6.98 -4.94 -8.60
CA LYS A 219 7.39 -3.64 -8.09
C LYS A 219 8.85 -3.59 -7.66
N ARG A 220 9.41 -2.38 -7.73
CA ARG A 220 10.63 -1.98 -7.02
C ARG A 220 10.26 -0.98 -5.93
N VAL A 221 10.93 -1.10 -4.79
CA VAL A 221 10.69 -0.25 -3.63
C VAL A 221 12.01 0.32 -3.13
N TRP A 222 11.99 1.62 -2.84
CA TRP A 222 13.09 2.31 -2.19
C TRP A 222 12.58 2.99 -0.93
N ILE A 223 13.33 2.88 0.15
CA ILE A 223 13.07 3.59 1.40
C ILE A 223 14.26 4.47 1.70
N GLN A 224 13.98 5.75 1.93
CA GLN A 224 14.97 6.73 2.35
C GLN A 224 14.47 7.49 3.57
N ASN A 225 15.40 8.00 4.38
CA ASN A 225 15.05 8.81 5.53
C ASN A 225 14.29 10.07 5.10
N ARG A 226 13.22 10.38 5.81
CA ARG A 226 12.50 11.64 5.69
C ARG A 226 13.39 12.79 6.16
N PRO A 227 13.64 13.83 5.34
CA PRO A 227 14.36 15.00 5.80
C PRO A 227 13.62 15.71 6.95
N PRO A 228 14.32 16.25 7.98
CA PRO A 228 13.68 16.75 9.21
C PRO A 228 12.65 17.88 9.02
N LEU A 229 12.77 18.64 7.92
CA LEU A 229 11.87 19.76 7.64
C LEU A 229 10.62 19.35 6.85
N VAL A 230 10.57 18.12 6.31
CA VAL A 230 9.44 17.65 5.50
C VAL A 230 8.24 17.38 6.40
N THR A 231 7.08 17.92 6.03
CA THR A 231 5.81 17.81 6.75
C THR A 231 4.73 17.10 5.94
N GLY A 232 4.89 16.95 4.62
CA GLY A 232 3.90 16.30 3.77
C GLY A 232 4.38 16.10 2.34
N LEU A 233 3.45 15.66 1.49
CA LEU A 233 3.62 15.53 0.05
C LEU A 233 2.73 16.56 -0.66
N ALA A 234 3.15 16.97 -1.85
CA ALA A 234 2.34 17.74 -2.80
C ALA A 234 2.42 17.10 -4.18
N VAL A 235 1.45 17.41 -5.04
CA VAL A 235 1.52 17.12 -6.47
C VAL A 235 1.33 18.44 -7.22
N THR A 236 2.24 18.76 -8.15
CA THR A 236 2.15 19.98 -8.97
C THR A 236 1.05 19.86 -10.02
N SER A 237 0.75 20.97 -10.72
CA SER A 237 -0.17 20.96 -11.87
C SER A 237 0.28 20.04 -13.00
N GLU A 238 1.57 19.76 -13.09
CA GLU A 238 2.18 18.86 -14.08
C GLU A 238 2.22 17.40 -13.60
N GLY A 239 1.67 17.11 -12.42
CA GLY A 239 1.64 15.75 -11.86
C GLY A 239 2.98 15.30 -11.27
N GLN A 240 3.86 16.23 -10.90
CA GLN A 240 5.12 15.90 -10.22
C GLN A 240 4.92 15.87 -8.70
N VAL A 241 5.44 14.84 -8.04
CA VAL A 241 5.40 14.74 -6.57
C VAL A 241 6.54 15.54 -5.95
N GLU A 242 6.21 16.37 -4.97
CA GLU A 242 7.15 17.21 -4.21
C GLU A 242 7.00 16.98 -2.70
N LEU A 243 8.06 17.30 -1.96
CA LEU A 243 8.08 17.28 -0.50
C LEU A 243 7.65 18.65 0.02
N ARG A 244 6.58 18.73 0.80
CA ARG A 244 6.21 19.95 1.53
C ARG A 244 7.06 20.07 2.78
N THR A 245 7.57 21.26 3.04
CA THR A 245 8.38 21.57 4.23
C THR A 245 7.62 22.44 5.23
N ARG A 246 8.13 22.51 6.46
CA ARG A 246 7.51 23.24 7.58
C ARG A 246 7.35 24.75 7.31
N ASP A 247 8.21 25.34 6.50
CA ASP A 247 8.14 26.75 6.09
C ASP A 247 7.13 27.02 4.96
N GLY A 248 6.41 25.98 4.52
CA GLY A 248 5.42 26.06 3.45
C GLY A 248 6.01 25.98 2.04
N SER A 249 7.34 25.84 1.91
CA SER A 249 7.97 25.62 0.61
C SER A 249 7.80 24.16 0.14
N ALA A 250 8.12 23.93 -1.13
CA ALA A 250 8.14 22.61 -1.73
C ALA A 250 9.54 22.31 -2.28
N ALA A 251 10.01 21.10 -2.04
CA ALA A 251 11.29 20.62 -2.54
C ALA A 251 11.07 19.46 -3.52
N PRO A 252 11.79 19.40 -4.64
CA PRO A 252 11.68 18.29 -5.59
C PRO A 252 12.02 16.95 -4.92
N LEU A 253 11.20 15.93 -5.15
CA LEU A 253 11.55 14.56 -4.83
C LEU A 253 12.18 13.91 -6.06
N THR A 254 13.45 13.55 -5.97
CA THR A 254 14.18 12.91 -7.07
C THR A 254 13.98 11.40 -7.04
N ALA A 255 13.88 10.78 -8.21
CA ALA A 255 13.86 9.33 -8.28
C ALA A 255 15.17 8.72 -7.76
N PRO A 256 15.09 7.63 -6.99
CA PRO A 256 16.26 6.88 -6.58
C PRO A 256 16.94 6.24 -7.81
N ARG A 257 18.27 6.13 -7.75
CA ARG A 257 19.07 5.49 -8.81
C ARG A 257 19.01 3.96 -8.71
#